data_AF-A0A9E9NPT4-F1
#
_entry.id   AF-A0A9E9NPT4-F1
#
_cell.length_a   1.000
_cell.length_b   1.000
_cell.length_c   1.000
_cell.angle_alpha   90.00
_cell.angle_beta   90.00
_cell.angle_gamma   90.00
#
_symmetry.space_group_name_H-M   'P 1'
#
loop_
_entity.id
_entity.type
_entity.pdbx_description
1 polymer ?
#
loop_
_entity_poly.entity_id
_entity_poly.type
_entity_poly.pdbx_seq_one_letter_code
_entity_poly.pdbx_strand_id
1 'polypeptide(L)'
;MTAFTIMNMSIQEEDHLPDLAVQAFRNAFKHASQSSTVVYAKNHQLLKQLPTGEISVIKDISTAYTSISAQHHVLKRKKKQAIV
;
A
#
# COMPACT_ATOMS: atom_id res chain seq x y z
N MET A 1 25.01 7.43 -11.39
CA MET A 1 24.10 7.17 -12.53
C MET A 1 23.43 5.83 -12.30
N THR A 2 22.18 5.80 -11.84
CA THR A 2 21.35 4.58 -11.86
C THR A 2 20.65 4.55 -13.20
N ALA A 3 21.12 3.69 -14.12
CA ALA A 3 20.43 3.46 -15.38
C ALA A 3 19.13 2.71 -15.07
N PHE A 4 18.00 3.35 -15.32
CA PHE A 4 16.70 2.67 -15.24
C PHE A 4 16.59 1.77 -16.47
N THR A 5 16.80 0.47 -16.26
CA THR A 5 16.58 -0.54 -17.30
C THR A 5 15.08 -0.60 -17.60
N ILE A 6 14.72 -0.42 -18.87
CA ILE A 6 13.34 -0.64 -19.32
C ILE A 6 13.05 -2.13 -19.16
N MET A 7 12.12 -2.45 -18.26
CA MET A 7 11.72 -3.82 -17.99
C MET A 7 10.76 -4.25 -19.10
N ASN A 8 11.24 -5.09 -20.02
CA ASN A 8 10.40 -5.67 -21.07
C ASN A 8 9.55 -6.79 -20.44
N MET A 9 8.29 -6.49 -20.16
CA MET A 9 7.28 -7.49 -19.75
C MET A 9 6.11 -7.48 -20.73
N SER A 10 5.47 -8.64 -20.89
CA SER A 10 4.18 -8.73 -21.56
C SER A 10 3.08 -8.06 -20.74
N ILE A 11 2.00 -7.62 -21.40
CA ILE A 11 0.83 -7.01 -20.73
C ILE A 11 0.28 -7.94 -19.63
N GLN A 12 0.30 -9.26 -19.87
CA GLN A 12 -0.14 -10.25 -18.90
C GLN A 12 0.77 -10.27 -17.67
N GLU A 13 2.09 -10.17 -17.82
CA GLU A 13 3.03 -10.14 -16.68
C GLU A 13 2.93 -8.81 -15.90
N GLU A 14 2.67 -7.71 -16.61
CA GLU A 14 2.45 -6.39 -16.00
C GLU A 14 1.21 -6.38 -15.10
N ASP A 15 0.13 -7.06 -15.49
CA ASP A 15 -1.08 -7.21 -14.67
C ASP A 15 -0.82 -7.92 -13.33
N HIS A 16 0.19 -8.79 -13.26
CA HIS A 16 0.57 -9.52 -12.04
C HIS A 16 1.57 -8.76 -11.16
N LEU A 17 2.16 -7.67 -11.67
CA LEU A 17 3.16 -6.88 -10.95
C LEU A 17 2.65 -6.37 -9.58
N PRO A 18 1.40 -5.86 -9.45
CA PRO A 18 0.89 -5.40 -8.17
C PRO A 18 0.81 -6.55 -7.15
N ASP A 19 0.36 -7.73 -7.56
CA ASP A 19 0.26 -8.89 -6.69
C ASP A 19 1.63 -9.39 -6.24
N LEU A 20 2.59 -9.45 -7.16
CA LEU A 20 3.98 -9.80 -6.87
C LEU A 20 4.63 -8.81 -5.89
N ALA A 21 4.37 -7.51 -6.06
CA ALA A 21 4.89 -6.49 -5.15
C ALA A 21 4.33 -6.66 -3.73
N VAL A 22 3.02 -6.93 -3.60
CA VAL A 22 2.39 -7.20 -2.30
C VAL A 22 2.97 -8.46 -1.65
N GLN A 23 3.17 -9.53 -2.43
CA GLN A 23 3.76 -10.78 -1.93
C GLN A 23 5.22 -10.58 -1.50
N ALA A 24 6.03 -9.90 -2.29
CA ALA A 24 7.41 -9.59 -1.97
C ALA A 24 7.51 -8.78 -0.66
N PHE A 25 6.68 -7.75 -0.51
CA PHE A 25 6.63 -6.96 0.72
C PHE A 25 6.21 -7.80 1.94
N ARG A 26 5.18 -8.65 1.79
CA ARG A 26 4.74 -9.56 2.86
C ARG A 26 5.86 -10.50 3.29
N ASN A 27 6.58 -11.09 2.33
CA ASN A 27 7.68 -12.02 2.60
C ASN A 27 8.84 -11.30 3.28
N ALA A 28 9.24 -10.12 2.77
CA ALA A 28 10.28 -9.30 3.37
C ALA A 28 9.92 -8.88 4.80
N PHE A 29 8.68 -8.45 5.03
CA PHE A 29 8.20 -8.09 6.36
C PHE A 29 8.20 -9.29 7.32
N LYS A 30 7.74 -10.47 6.87
CA LYS A 30 7.77 -11.70 7.65
C LYS A 30 9.21 -12.05 8.06
N HIS A 31 10.15 -11.97 7.13
CA HIS A 31 11.56 -12.22 7.41
C HIS A 31 12.15 -11.18 8.39
N ALA A 32 11.82 -9.90 8.20
CA ALA A 32 12.23 -8.83 9.11
C ALA A 32 11.65 -9.03 10.52
N SER A 33 10.41 -9.49 10.64
CA SER A 33 9.76 -9.73 11.95
C SER A 33 10.41 -10.86 12.76
N GLN A 34 11.12 -11.78 12.11
CA GLN A 34 11.83 -12.89 12.75
C GLN A 34 13.27 -12.52 13.13
N SER A 35 13.88 -11.59 12.41
CA SER A 35 15.29 -11.21 12.53
C SER A 35 15.51 -9.91 13.30
N SER A 36 14.54 -8.99 13.28
CA SER A 36 14.67 -7.65 13.83
C SER A 36 13.38 -7.15 14.46
N THR A 37 13.50 -6.06 15.22
CA THR A 37 12.36 -5.35 15.77
C THR A 37 11.67 -4.56 14.66
N VAL A 38 10.39 -4.83 14.43
CA VAL A 38 9.58 -4.16 13.40
C VAL A 38 8.51 -3.29 14.05
N VAL A 39 8.26 -2.13 13.45
CA VAL A 39 7.20 -1.21 13.87
C VAL A 39 6.20 -1.09 12.73
N TYR A 40 4.92 -1.34 13.02
CA TYR A 40 3.87 -1.34 12.00
C TYR A 40 2.53 -0.87 12.57
N ALA A 41 1.64 -0.42 11.69
CA ALA A 41 0.29 -0.02 12.04
C ALA A 41 -0.69 -1.21 11.89
N LYS A 42 -1.51 -1.45 12.91
CA LYS A 42 -2.60 -2.43 12.87
C LYS A 42 -3.75 -1.95 13.74
N ASN A 43 -5.00 -2.08 13.27
CA ASN A 43 -6.20 -1.69 14.02
C ASN A 43 -6.12 -0.25 14.57
N HIS A 44 -5.61 0.69 13.76
CA HIS A 44 -5.38 2.09 14.17
C HIS A 44 -4.41 2.27 15.35
N GLN A 45 -3.58 1.28 15.64
CA GLN A 45 -2.53 1.36 16.64
C GLN A 45 -1.17 1.12 16.00
N LEU A 46 -0.17 1.85 16.47
CA LEU A 46 1.22 1.64 16.15
C LEU A 46 1.77 0.59 17.12
N LEU A 47 2.18 -0.55 16.57
CA LEU A 47 2.70 -1.69 17.32
C LEU A 47 4.19 -1.85 17.05
N LYS A 48 4.93 -2.27 18.07
CA LYS A 48 6.31 -2.73 17.98
C LYS A 48 6.36 -4.21 18.29
N GLN A 49 6.86 -4.98 17.35
CA GLN A 49 7.06 -6.42 17.50
C GLN A 49 8.55 -6.72 17.60
N LEU A 50 8.92 -7.42 18.66
CA LEU A 50 10.27 -7.94 18.89
C LEU A 50 10.47 -9.25 18.09
N PRO A 51 11.72 -9.64 17.79
CA PRO A 51 12.04 -10.93 17.15
C PRO A 51 11.51 -12.15 17.93
N THR A 52 11.31 -11.99 19.24
CA THR A 52 10.75 -13.01 20.14
C THR A 52 9.25 -13.24 19.92
N GLY A 53 8.59 -12.42 19.11
CA GLY A 53 7.14 -12.45 18.89
C GLY A 53 6.33 -11.62 19.88
N GLU A 54 6.99 -10.96 20.84
CA GLU A 54 6.32 -10.06 21.78
C GLU A 54 5.88 -8.77 21.08
N ILE A 55 4.62 -8.37 21.29
CA ILE A 55 3.99 -7.21 20.66
C ILE A 55 3.66 -6.18 21.72
N SER A 56 4.16 -4.96 21.55
CA SER A 56 3.90 -3.81 22.41
C SER A 56 3.18 -2.71 21.64
N VAL A 57 2.19 -2.08 22.28
CA VAL A 57 1.47 -0.93 21.71
C VAL A 57 2.27 0.33 22.02
N ILE A 58 2.73 1.04 20.98
CA ILE A 58 3.46 2.30 21.14
C ILE A 58 2.49 3.48 21.26
N LYS A 59 1.54 3.57 20.33
CA LYS A 59 0.72 4.77 20.18
C LYS A 59 -0.59 4.47 19.45
N ASP A 60 -1.66 5.12 19.87
CA ASP A 60 -2.90 5.17 19.09
C ASP A 60 -2.76 6.19 17.96
N ILE A 61 -3.01 5.74 16.72
CA ILE A 61 -2.94 6.54 15.50
C ILE A 61 -4.32 6.74 14.87
N SER A 62 -5.41 6.42 15.56
CA SER A 62 -6.80 6.60 15.09
C SER A 62 -7.07 8.02 14.59
N THR A 63 -6.49 9.02 15.24
CA THR A 63 -6.66 10.44 14.86
C THR A 63 -5.92 10.83 13.58
N ALA A 64 -4.96 10.02 13.12
CA ALA A 64 -4.21 10.26 11.89
C ALA A 64 -4.92 9.71 10.65
N TYR A 65 -5.96 8.88 10.81
CA TYR A 65 -6.74 8.37 9.70
C TYR A 65 -7.87 9.34 9.38
N THR A 66 -7.79 9.96 8.20
CA THR A 66 -8.89 10.76 7.69
C THR A 66 -9.88 9.84 6.99
N SER A 67 -11.14 9.87 7.39
CA SER A 67 -12.20 9.22 6.63
C SER A 67 -12.31 9.89 5.26
N ILE A 68 -12.02 9.15 4.19
CA ILE A 68 -12.31 9.62 2.84
C ILE A 68 -13.84 9.64 2.72
N SER A 69 -14.43 10.81 2.91
CA SER A 69 -15.84 11.00 2.58
C SER A 69 -15.91 10.90 1.05
N ALA A 70 -16.40 9.77 0.56
CA ALA A 70 -16.76 9.62 -0.84
C ALA A 70 -17.97 10.54 -1.08
N GLN A 71 -17.71 11.84 -1.25
CA GLN A 71 -18.68 12.69 -1.93
C GLN A 71 -18.86 12.06 -3.30
N HIS A 72 -20.03 11.46 -3.53
CA HIS A 72 -20.42 10.91 -4.81
C HIS A 72 -20.48 12.05 -5.83
N HIS A 73 -19.33 12.46 -6.33
CA HIS A 73 -19.24 13.40 -7.42
C HIS A 73 -19.53 12.63 -8.70
N VAL A 74 -20.81 12.54 -9.05
CA VAL A 74 -21.26 11.97 -10.32
C VAL A 74 -20.67 12.81 -11.44
N LEU A 75 -19.59 12.32 -12.06
CA LEU A 75 -18.98 12.95 -13.23
C LEU A 75 -19.95 12.84 -14.41
N LYS A 76 -20.69 13.92 -14.68
CA LYS A 76 -21.61 13.97 -15.83
C LYS A 76 -20.80 14.13 -17.12
N ARG A 77 -21.08 13.29 -18.11
CA ARG A 77 -20.49 13.39 -19.46
C ARG A 77 -20.86 14.76 -20.07
N LYS A 78 -19.87 15.59 -20.40
CA LYS A 78 -20.10 16.77 -21.25
C LYS A 78 -20.59 16.30 -22.61
N LYS A 79 -21.84 16.64 -22.98
CA LYS A 79 -22.31 16.50 -24.36
C LYS A 79 -21.54 17.49 -25.23
N LYS A 80 -20.93 17.00 -26.33
CA LYS A 80 -20.48 17.88 -27.42
C LYS A 80 -21.73 18.53 -28.02
N GLN A 81 -21.82 19.86 -27.97
CA GLN A 81 -22.79 20.59 -28.77
C GLN A 81 -22.31 20.49 -30.22
N ALA A 82 -23.15 19.93 -31.09
CA ALA A 82 -22.97 20.09 -32.52
C ALA A 82 -23.23 21.57 -32.83
N ILE A 83 -22.19 22.25 -33.30
CA ILE A 83 -22.34 23.56 -33.91
C ILE A 83 -23.06 23.30 -35.23
N VAL A 84 -24.32 23.68 -35.31
CA VAL A 84 -25.11 23.70 -36.56
C VAL A 84 -24.95 25.08 -37.17
#